data_AF-A0A3D4UM18-F1
#
_entry.id   AF-A0A3D4UM18-F1
#
_cell.length_a   1.000
_cell.length_b   1.000
_cell.length_c   1.000
_cell.angle_alpha   90.00
_cell.angle_beta   90.00
_cell.angle_gamma   90.00
#
_symmetry.space_group_name_H-M   'P 1'
#
loop_
_entity.id
_entity.type
_entity.pdbx_description
1 polymer ?
#
loop_
_entity_poly.entity_id
_entity_poly.type
_entity_poly.pdbx_seq_one_letter_code
_entity_poly.pdbx_strand_id
1 'polypeptide(L)'
;EATATDQASNTPEGSMSALLTNSQSMTSADVDVVSPPAAVWVRYRTQHQGVESGESLLVEYRDFNGSWQVLETIASDGNDQSSFELRQLTLPFQAYGAFTALRFTAQGDEGDDAWYIDDVAISTEFIVDEPDCPADLTGDGLLNFFDV
;
A
#
# COMPACT_ATOMS: atom_id res chain seq x y z
N GLU A 1 -8.38 -7.12 -14.01
CA GLU A 1 -6.94 -6.77 -13.98
C GLU A 1 -6.81 -5.30 -13.67
N ALA A 2 -5.82 -4.91 -12.86
CA ALA A 2 -5.53 -3.51 -12.55
C ALA A 2 -5.16 -2.69 -13.80
N THR A 3 -5.33 -1.38 -13.70
CA THR A 3 -4.92 -0.42 -14.74
C THR A 3 -4.03 0.67 -14.14
N ALA A 4 -2.98 1.10 -14.84
CA ALA A 4 -2.20 2.27 -14.41
C ALA A 4 -2.98 3.56 -14.73
N THR A 5 -3.05 4.50 -13.80
CA THR A 5 -3.84 5.73 -13.94
C THR A 5 -3.20 6.96 -13.29
N ASP A 6 -3.59 8.15 -13.74
CA ASP A 6 -3.23 9.46 -13.16
C ASP A 6 -4.39 10.13 -12.41
N GLN A 7 -5.50 9.40 -12.19
CA GLN A 7 -6.71 9.94 -11.56
C GLN A 7 -6.60 10.09 -10.04
N ALA A 8 -5.64 9.39 -9.41
CA ALA A 8 -5.41 9.50 -7.98
C ALA A 8 -4.91 10.91 -7.60
N SER A 9 -5.33 11.40 -6.45
CA SER A 9 -4.83 12.68 -5.91
C SER A 9 -3.55 12.46 -5.11
N ASN A 10 -2.56 13.34 -5.32
CA ASN A 10 -1.30 13.35 -4.56
C ASN A 10 -0.53 12.02 -4.61
N THR A 11 -0.35 11.47 -5.82
CA THR A 11 0.41 10.23 -6.05
C THR A 11 1.83 10.30 -5.46
N PRO A 12 2.22 9.37 -4.57
CA PRO A 12 3.50 9.38 -3.86
C PRO A 12 4.72 9.31 -4.78
N GLU A 13 4.69 8.44 -5.79
CA GLU A 13 5.81 8.25 -6.71
C GLU A 13 5.41 8.55 -8.16
N GLY A 14 6.02 9.59 -8.73
CA GLY A 14 5.78 9.96 -10.12
C GLY A 14 4.37 10.50 -10.36
N SER A 15 3.73 10.06 -11.45
CA SER A 15 2.42 10.56 -11.87
C SER A 15 1.35 9.48 -12.01
N MET A 16 1.68 8.22 -11.74
CA MET A 16 0.81 7.07 -12.02
C MET A 16 0.69 6.19 -10.78
N SER A 17 -0.51 5.72 -10.50
CA SER A 17 -0.79 4.66 -9.52
C SER A 17 -1.52 3.50 -10.19
N ALA A 18 -1.56 2.34 -9.52
CA ALA A 18 -2.41 1.24 -9.93
C ALA A 18 -3.85 1.47 -9.45
N LEU A 19 -4.84 1.28 -10.32
CA LEU A 19 -6.26 1.32 -10.01
C LEU A 19 -6.84 -0.08 -10.03
N LEU A 20 -7.54 -0.42 -8.96
CA LEU A 20 -8.43 -1.57 -8.83
C LEU A 20 -9.86 -1.07 -8.60
N THR A 21 -10.81 -1.63 -9.32
CA THR A 21 -12.26 -1.42 -9.07
C THR A 21 -13.00 -2.76 -8.99
N ASN A 22 -14.23 -2.76 -8.46
CA ASN A 22 -15.03 -3.96 -8.26
C ASN A 22 -14.22 -5.06 -7.53
N SER A 23 -14.10 -6.24 -8.15
CA SER A 23 -13.29 -7.38 -7.69
C SER A 23 -11.97 -7.56 -8.46
N GLN A 24 -11.38 -6.49 -9.00
CA GLN A 24 -10.11 -6.56 -9.69
C GLN A 24 -8.96 -6.90 -8.73
N SER A 25 -7.92 -7.54 -9.26
CA SER A 25 -6.68 -7.77 -8.53
C SER A 25 -5.43 -7.44 -9.36
N MET A 26 -4.32 -7.26 -8.65
CA MET A 26 -2.97 -7.23 -9.20
C MET A 26 -2.03 -8.06 -8.34
N THR A 27 -1.01 -8.63 -8.96
CA THR A 27 0.00 -9.47 -8.30
C THR A 27 1.38 -8.98 -8.67
N SER A 28 2.28 -8.89 -7.68
CA SER A 28 3.68 -8.54 -7.93
C SER A 28 4.42 -9.65 -8.66
N ALA A 29 5.58 -9.32 -9.21
CA ALA A 29 6.58 -10.35 -9.52
C ALA A 29 7.04 -11.06 -8.23
N ASP A 30 7.64 -12.23 -8.40
CA ASP A 30 8.27 -12.95 -7.30
C ASP A 30 9.51 -12.17 -6.81
N VAL A 31 9.67 -12.09 -5.49
CA VAL A 31 10.79 -11.47 -4.78
C VAL A 31 11.52 -12.55 -3.97
N ASP A 32 12.84 -12.62 -4.13
CA ASP A 32 13.68 -13.53 -3.36
C ASP A 32 13.94 -12.98 -1.95
N VAL A 33 13.40 -13.68 -0.96
CA VAL A 33 13.52 -13.37 0.47
C VAL A 33 14.05 -14.59 1.24
N VAL A 34 14.88 -15.43 0.62
CA VAL A 34 15.39 -16.67 1.25
C VAL A 34 16.27 -16.39 2.47
N SER A 35 17.09 -15.34 2.44
CA SER A 35 18.03 -15.02 3.52
C SER A 35 18.25 -13.50 3.62
N PRO A 36 17.24 -12.73 4.02
CA PRO A 36 17.37 -11.28 4.14
C PRO A 36 18.37 -10.92 5.26
N PRO A 37 19.15 -9.84 5.10
CA PRO A 37 20.15 -9.41 6.09
C PRO A 37 19.54 -8.80 7.37
N ALA A 38 18.24 -8.51 7.36
CA ALA A 38 17.48 -7.90 8.44
C ALA A 38 16.00 -8.32 8.34
N ALA A 39 15.15 -7.79 9.23
CA ALA A 39 13.71 -7.92 9.11
C ALA A 39 13.22 -7.34 7.79
N VAL A 40 12.24 -8.01 7.18
CA VAL A 40 11.64 -7.61 5.91
C VAL A 40 10.27 -7.02 6.16
N TRP A 41 9.99 -5.94 5.46
CA TRP A 41 8.78 -5.16 5.53
C TRP A 41 8.08 -5.22 4.18
N VAL A 42 6.75 -5.27 4.25
CA VAL A 42 5.87 -4.96 3.14
C VAL A 42 5.46 -3.51 3.33
N ARG A 43 5.76 -2.66 2.35
CA ARG A 43 5.27 -1.29 2.28
C ARG A 43 4.42 -1.10 1.04
N TYR A 44 3.38 -0.30 1.17
CA TYR A 44 2.57 0.19 0.06
C TYR A 44 1.78 1.40 0.53
N ARG A 45 1.30 2.18 -0.41
CA ARG A 45 0.46 3.33 -0.15
C ARG A 45 -0.88 3.14 -0.82
N THR A 46 -1.96 3.48 -0.12
CA THR A 46 -3.33 3.34 -0.64
C THR A 46 -4.10 4.64 -0.55
N GLN A 47 -4.91 4.91 -1.55
CA GLN A 47 -5.97 5.91 -1.53
C GLN A 47 -7.26 5.26 -2.02
N HIS A 48 -8.41 5.59 -1.44
CA HIS A 48 -9.71 5.22 -1.98
C HIS A 48 -10.61 6.42 -2.26
N GLN A 49 -11.40 6.32 -3.33
CA GLN A 49 -12.42 7.29 -3.72
C GLN A 49 -13.66 6.55 -4.22
N GLY A 50 -14.85 7.04 -3.91
CA GLY A 50 -16.13 6.43 -4.29
C GLY A 50 -16.54 5.22 -3.46
N VAL A 51 -15.61 4.59 -2.74
CA VAL A 51 -15.80 3.30 -2.04
C VAL A 51 -16.71 3.43 -0.80
N GLU A 52 -17.83 2.70 -0.77
CA GLU A 52 -18.77 2.67 0.34
C GLU A 52 -18.20 2.12 1.65
N SER A 53 -18.83 2.50 2.76
CA SER A 53 -18.45 2.00 4.09
C SER A 53 -18.64 0.49 4.19
N GLY A 54 -17.56 -0.22 4.55
CA GLY A 54 -17.55 -1.67 4.76
C GLY A 54 -17.01 -2.47 3.58
N GLU A 55 -16.88 -1.88 2.40
CA GLU A 55 -16.08 -2.46 1.33
C GLU A 55 -14.59 -2.42 1.65
N SER A 56 -13.78 -3.24 1.00
CA SER A 56 -12.38 -3.38 1.40
C SER A 56 -11.38 -3.68 0.29
N LEU A 57 -10.12 -3.32 0.54
CA LEU A 57 -8.97 -3.81 -0.18
C LEU A 57 -8.32 -4.95 0.62
N LEU A 58 -8.24 -6.13 0.01
CA LEU A 58 -7.54 -7.27 0.57
C LEU A 58 -6.08 -7.27 0.11
N VAL A 59 -5.15 -7.34 1.06
CA VAL A 59 -3.72 -7.46 0.82
C VAL A 59 -3.27 -8.84 1.26
N GLU A 60 -2.64 -9.58 0.36
CA GLU A 60 -2.23 -10.96 0.57
C GLU A 60 -0.76 -11.15 0.25
N TYR A 61 -0.13 -12.12 0.90
CA TYR A 61 1.20 -12.61 0.57
C TYR A 61 1.17 -14.07 0.16
N ARG A 62 2.10 -14.49 -0.69
CA ARG A 62 2.30 -15.90 -1.03
C ARG A 62 3.20 -16.58 0.01
N ASP A 63 2.72 -17.65 0.62
CA ASP A 63 3.50 -18.46 1.58
C ASP A 63 4.43 -19.47 0.89
N PHE A 64 5.28 -20.13 1.67
CA PHE A 64 6.23 -21.15 1.19
C PHE A 64 5.56 -22.40 0.58
N ASN A 65 4.25 -22.61 0.81
CA ASN A 65 3.46 -23.66 0.14
C ASN A 65 2.86 -23.17 -1.19
N GLY A 66 3.12 -21.92 -1.58
CA GLY A 66 2.54 -21.30 -2.77
C GLY A 66 1.08 -20.86 -2.58
N SER A 67 0.57 -20.88 -1.34
CA SER A 67 -0.80 -20.44 -1.03
C SER A 67 -0.84 -18.95 -0.71
N TRP A 68 -1.92 -18.29 -1.12
CA TRP A 68 -2.17 -16.90 -0.76
C TRP A 68 -2.76 -16.82 0.65
N GLN A 69 -2.17 -15.98 1.48
CA GLN A 69 -2.56 -15.73 2.86
C GLN A 69 -2.86 -14.25 3.03
N VAL A 70 -3.91 -13.92 3.78
CA VAL A 70 -4.26 -12.53 4.09
C VAL A 70 -3.20 -11.91 4.99
N LEU A 71 -2.64 -10.78 4.56
CA LEU A 71 -1.76 -9.92 5.35
C LEU A 71 -2.58 -8.87 6.10
N GLU A 72 -3.48 -8.19 5.39
CA GLU A 72 -4.32 -7.11 5.90
C GLU A 72 -5.61 -7.00 5.09
N THR A 73 -6.67 -6.49 5.72
CA THR A 73 -7.90 -6.04 5.05
C THR A 73 -8.11 -4.59 5.43
N ILE A 74 -8.10 -3.70 4.43
CA ILE A 74 -8.35 -2.26 4.62
C ILE A 74 -9.81 -2.00 4.29
N ALA A 75 -10.62 -1.67 5.28
CA ALA A 75 -12.02 -1.32 5.08
C ALA A 75 -12.18 0.18 4.84
N SER A 76 -12.99 0.57 3.84
CA SER A 76 -13.41 1.95 3.66
C SER A 76 -14.38 2.36 4.77
N ASP A 77 -14.26 3.60 5.23
CA ASP A 77 -15.22 4.24 6.13
C ASP A 77 -16.36 4.95 5.39
N GLY A 78 -16.34 4.93 4.05
CA GLY A 78 -17.29 5.60 3.17
C GLY A 78 -16.94 7.05 2.83
N ASN A 79 -15.79 7.57 3.27
CA ASN A 79 -15.31 8.91 2.92
C ASN A 79 -14.14 8.84 1.93
N ASP A 80 -14.13 9.72 0.94
CA ASP A 80 -13.00 9.81 0.01
C ASP A 80 -11.71 10.25 0.71
N GLN A 81 -10.61 9.58 0.38
CA GLN A 81 -9.28 9.97 0.80
C GLN A 81 -8.68 11.00 -0.16
N SER A 82 -8.12 12.08 0.38
CA SER A 82 -7.44 13.12 -0.40
C SER A 82 -5.93 12.91 -0.53
N SER A 83 -5.36 11.97 0.22
CA SER A 83 -3.94 11.63 0.23
C SER A 83 -3.77 10.13 0.37
N PHE A 84 -2.63 9.62 -0.08
CA PHE A 84 -2.27 8.23 0.11
C PHE A 84 -1.84 7.98 1.56
N GLU A 85 -2.35 6.92 2.16
CA GLU A 85 -1.95 6.47 3.49
C GLU A 85 -0.85 5.41 3.38
N LEU A 86 0.25 5.59 4.12
CA LEU A 86 1.30 4.59 4.21
C LEU A 86 0.84 3.39 5.04
N ARG A 87 0.98 2.20 4.44
CA ARG A 87 0.83 0.91 5.09
C ARG A 87 2.18 0.23 5.13
N GLN A 88 2.61 -0.18 6.32
CA GLN A 88 3.89 -0.85 6.49
C GLN A 88 3.76 -1.96 7.55
N LEU A 89 3.96 -3.21 7.12
CA LEU A 89 3.78 -4.41 7.93
C LEU A 89 5.02 -5.28 7.88
N THR A 90 5.32 -5.98 8.98
CA THR A 90 6.38 -6.99 8.96
C THR A 90 5.96 -8.15 8.06
N LEU A 91 6.83 -8.58 7.14
CA LEU A 91 6.58 -9.75 6.32
C LEU A 91 6.57 -11.01 7.21
N PRO A 92 5.48 -11.80 7.24
CA PRO A 92 5.44 -13.02 8.04
C PRO A 92 6.49 -14.03 7.59
N PHE A 93 7.07 -14.78 8.53
CA PHE A 93 8.10 -15.79 8.22
C PHE A 93 7.63 -16.84 7.21
N GLN A 94 6.33 -17.14 7.19
CA GLN A 94 5.73 -18.08 6.24
C GLN A 94 5.87 -17.61 4.78
N ALA A 95 6.10 -16.33 4.53
CA ALA A 95 6.33 -15.79 3.21
C ALA A 95 7.78 -15.98 2.72
N TYR A 96 8.73 -16.31 3.61
CA TYR A 96 10.16 -16.29 3.29
C TYR A 96 10.50 -17.40 2.30
N GLY A 97 10.99 -17.01 1.12
CA GLY A 97 11.37 -17.93 0.06
C GLY A 97 11.70 -17.20 -1.24
N ALA A 98 12.04 -17.98 -2.26
CA ALA A 98 12.41 -17.45 -3.58
C ALA A 98 11.21 -16.93 -4.40
N PHE A 99 9.98 -17.21 -3.94
CA PHE A 99 8.73 -16.95 -4.66
C PHE A 99 7.75 -16.10 -3.84
N THR A 100 8.29 -15.24 -2.96
CA THR A 100 7.48 -14.31 -2.18
C THR A 100 6.80 -13.34 -3.14
N ALA A 101 5.50 -13.12 -3.02
CA ALA A 101 4.78 -12.16 -3.84
C ALA A 101 3.65 -11.52 -3.04
N LEU A 102 3.24 -10.32 -3.44
CA LEU A 102 2.06 -9.63 -2.93
C LEU A 102 0.93 -9.69 -3.93
N ARG A 103 -0.30 -9.71 -3.41
CA ARG A 103 -1.51 -9.53 -4.20
C ARG A 103 -2.44 -8.54 -3.51
N PHE A 104 -3.00 -7.65 -4.31
CA PHE A 104 -4.01 -6.69 -3.90
C PHE A 104 -5.29 -7.05 -4.64
N THR A 105 -6.41 -7.15 -3.92
CA THR A 105 -7.72 -7.48 -4.48
C THR A 105 -8.75 -6.53 -3.91
N ALA A 106 -9.36 -5.70 -4.76
CA ALA A 106 -10.51 -4.91 -4.36
C ALA A 106 -11.69 -5.84 -4.07
N GLN A 107 -12.47 -5.51 -3.05
CA GLN A 107 -13.67 -6.22 -2.63
C GLN A 107 -14.83 -5.22 -2.58
N GLY A 108 -15.12 -4.61 -3.72
CA GLY A 108 -16.35 -3.84 -3.95
C GLY A 108 -17.19 -4.44 -5.06
N ASP A 109 -18.42 -3.97 -5.21
CA ASP A 109 -19.36 -4.39 -6.26
C ASP A 109 -19.72 -3.32 -7.29
N GLU A 110 -19.13 -2.13 -7.18
CA GLU A 110 -19.33 -1.00 -8.06
C GLU A 110 -18.08 -0.62 -8.88
N GLY A 111 -18.33 0.04 -10.01
CA GLY A 111 -17.30 0.40 -10.98
C GLY A 111 -16.51 1.64 -10.61
N ASP A 112 -17.07 2.45 -9.71
CA ASP A 112 -16.54 3.67 -9.13
C ASP A 112 -15.86 3.46 -7.78
N ASP A 113 -15.82 2.22 -7.25
CA ASP A 113 -15.03 1.85 -6.08
C ASP A 113 -13.55 1.85 -6.41
N ALA A 114 -12.95 3.03 -6.38
CA ALA A 114 -11.60 3.24 -6.84
C ALA A 114 -10.60 3.05 -5.70
N TRP A 115 -9.91 1.90 -5.71
CA TRP A 115 -8.72 1.68 -4.89
C TRP A 115 -7.46 1.98 -5.70
N TYR A 116 -6.72 2.99 -5.27
CA TYR A 116 -5.43 3.37 -5.81
C TYR A 116 -4.31 2.81 -4.94
N ILE A 117 -3.31 2.18 -5.57
CA ILE A 117 -2.15 1.59 -4.91
C ILE A 117 -0.89 2.13 -5.56
N ASP A 118 0.06 2.56 -4.73
CA ASP A 118 1.37 3.03 -5.17
C ASP A 118 2.47 2.65 -4.16
N ASP A 119 3.74 2.91 -4.51
CA ASP A 119 4.90 2.77 -3.63
C ASP A 119 5.03 1.36 -2.99
N VAL A 120 4.78 0.32 -3.80
CA VAL A 120 4.78 -1.08 -3.34
C VAL A 120 6.21 -1.61 -3.25
N ALA A 121 6.61 -2.07 -2.06
CA ALA A 121 7.90 -2.71 -1.84
C ALA A 121 7.82 -3.90 -0.88
N ILE A 122 8.62 -4.94 -1.17
CA ILE A 122 9.10 -5.92 -0.18
C ILE A 122 10.58 -5.60 0.03
N SER A 123 10.95 -5.06 1.19
CA SER A 123 12.32 -4.59 1.42
C SER A 123 12.75 -4.73 2.88
N THR A 124 14.03 -4.55 3.16
CA THR A 124 14.54 -4.44 4.55
C THR A 124 14.52 -3.00 5.06
N GLU A 125 14.07 -2.05 4.24
CA GLU A 125 13.96 -0.64 4.60
C GLU A 125 12.65 -0.43 5.36
N PHE A 126 12.75 0.24 6.52
CA PHE A 126 11.59 0.72 7.25
C PHE A 126 11.51 2.23 7.01
N ILE A 127 10.40 2.70 6.45
CA ILE A 127 10.18 4.12 6.23
C ILE A 127 9.21 4.71 7.25
N VAL A 128 9.32 6.01 7.45
CA VAL A 128 8.33 6.83 8.14
C VAL A 128 7.87 7.89 7.15
N ASP A 129 6.62 8.33 7.24
CA ASP A 129 6.21 9.56 6.58
C ASP A 129 7.02 10.69 7.22
N GLU A 130 8.02 11.20 6.50
CA GLU A 130 8.65 12.45 6.91
C GLU A 130 7.64 13.59 6.71
N PRO A 131 7.60 14.59 7.61
CA PRO A 131 6.80 15.78 7.37
C PRO A 131 7.19 16.39 6.02
N ASP A 132 6.21 16.88 5.26
CA ASP A 132 6.38 17.50 3.93
C ASP A 132 7.47 18.59 3.87
N CYS A 133 7.88 19.08 5.05
CA CYS A 133 9.07 19.89 5.22
C CYS A 133 9.94 19.26 6.33
N PRO A 134 11.13 18.69 6.04
CA PRO A 134 12.04 18.18 7.07
C PRO A 134 12.57 19.26 8.01
N ALA A 135 12.33 20.54 7.68
CA ALA A 135 12.60 21.68 8.55
C ALA A 135 11.40 22.08 9.42
N ASP A 136 10.24 21.43 9.30
CA ASP A 136 9.06 21.57 10.15
C ASP A 136 8.91 20.29 10.99
N LEU A 137 9.70 20.21 12.06
CA LEU A 137 9.74 19.04 12.93
C LEU A 137 8.45 18.90 13.77
N THR A 138 7.61 19.93 13.81
CA THR A 138 6.35 19.94 14.56
C THR A 138 5.11 19.67 13.71
N GLY A 139 5.23 19.75 12.39
CA GLY A 139 4.17 19.47 11.42
C GLY A 139 3.06 20.51 11.40
N ASP A 140 3.32 21.73 11.85
CA ASP A 140 2.32 22.81 11.95
C ASP A 140 2.22 23.69 10.69
N GLY A 141 3.08 23.42 9.70
CA GLY A 141 3.18 24.13 8.43
C GLY A 141 3.93 25.47 8.52
N LEU A 142 4.55 25.78 9.66
CA LEU A 142 5.29 27.03 9.91
C LEU A 142 6.74 26.74 10.28
N LEU A 143 7.70 27.23 9.49
CA LEU A 143 9.11 27.21 9.92
C LEU A 143 9.35 28.23 11.04
N ASN A 144 9.53 27.74 12.26
CA ASN A 144 9.68 28.55 13.45
C ASN A 144 10.72 27.95 14.44
N PHE A 145 10.82 28.51 15.65
CA PHE A 145 11.84 28.09 16.61
C PHE A 145 11.54 26.76 17.31
N PHE A 146 10.32 26.24 17.16
CA PHE A 146 9.95 24.91 17.62
C PHE A 146 10.45 23.81 16.66
N ASP A 147 10.97 24.18 15.49
CA ASP A 147 11.49 23.26 14.48
C ASP A 147 13.02 23.16 14.42
N VAL A 148 13.73 23.72 15.42
CA VAL A 148 15.20 23.63 15.61
C VAL A 148 15.61 22.68 16.72
#